data_AF-A0A067BEG0-F1
#
_entry.id   AF-A0A067BEG0-F1
#
_cell.length_a   1.000
_cell.length_b   1.000
_cell.length_c   1.000
_cell.angle_alpha   90.00
_cell.angle_beta   90.00
_cell.angle_gamma   90.00
#
_symmetry.space_group_name_H-M   'P 1'
#
loop_
_entity.id
_entity.type
_entity.pdbx_description
1 polymer ?
#
loop_
_entity_poly.entity_id
_entity_poly.type
_entity_poly.pdbx_seq_one_letter_code
_entity_poly.pdbx_strand_id
1 'polypeptide(L)'
;MGNEASTVHADGAATDLPASQRAMNILKMIEFSKDPRAGMLESRDQYGDLFLLESHLVSEKIAGFCGPELLAAFDDKLQDGSIVREGAFPSGIVALLGAIMPTIDGEEHHARKAAALEAFTPARLDLYAPLIREIVQAEHASWAARGGAISLACLTREMVFRIFLKVLYGVERHDANKFRVLLDDFIASIRRS
;
A
#
# COMPACT_ATOMS: atom_id res chain seq x y z
N MET A 1 18.04 -9.97 26.55
CA MET A 1 19.17 -9.01 26.59
C MET A 1 18.74 -7.84 25.73
N GLY A 2 18.71 -6.66 26.33
CA GLY A 2 17.84 -5.54 25.91
C GLY A 2 18.27 -4.82 24.64
N ASN A 3 17.30 -4.20 24.00
CA ASN A 3 17.50 -3.03 23.16
C ASN A 3 16.95 -1.83 23.92
N GLU A 4 17.74 -1.33 24.87
CA GLU A 4 17.57 0.02 25.37
C GLU A 4 18.22 0.98 24.35
N ALA A 5 17.51 2.08 24.06
CA ALA A 5 17.87 3.19 23.17
C ALA A 5 17.58 3.02 21.66
N SER A 6 16.30 3.00 21.29
CA SER A 6 15.85 3.70 20.07
C SER A 6 15.48 5.13 20.50
N THR A 7 16.46 6.03 20.57
CA THR A 7 16.23 7.43 21.00
C THR A 7 15.73 8.26 19.83
N VAL A 8 14.41 8.34 19.68
CA VAL A 8 13.76 9.53 19.12
C VAL A 8 13.03 10.21 20.29
N HIS A 9 13.67 11.22 20.87
CA HIS A 9 13.02 12.08 21.86
C HIS A 9 12.12 13.10 21.14
N ALA A 10 10.99 13.44 21.79
CA ALA A 10 9.82 14.14 21.26
C ALA A 10 10.03 15.63 20.88
N ASP A 11 11.26 16.09 20.64
CA ASP A 11 11.59 17.53 20.56
C ASP A 11 11.79 18.07 19.14
N GLY A 12 11.39 17.34 18.09
CA GLY A 12 11.20 17.90 16.74
C GLY A 12 12.42 18.53 16.04
N ALA A 13 13.60 18.51 16.65
CA ALA A 13 14.84 18.87 16.00
C ALA A 13 15.29 17.70 15.13
N ALA A 14 15.50 17.94 13.83
CA ALA A 14 16.12 16.97 12.95
C ALA A 14 17.51 16.64 13.50
N THR A 15 17.63 15.51 14.20
CA THR A 15 18.93 14.88 14.42
C THR A 15 19.54 14.66 13.03
N ASP A 16 20.82 14.97 12.85
CA ASP A 16 21.55 14.53 11.66
C ASP A 16 21.16 13.08 11.38
N LEU A 17 20.75 12.78 10.14
CA LEU A 17 20.36 11.45 9.71
C LEU A 17 21.35 10.45 10.33
N PRO A 18 20.87 9.43 11.09
CA PRO A 18 21.71 8.61 11.94
C PRO A 18 22.93 8.19 11.15
N ALA A 19 24.14 8.42 11.72
CA ALA A 19 25.43 8.27 11.06
C ALA A 19 25.45 6.97 10.25
N SER A 20 25.07 7.16 8.99
CA SER A 20 24.85 6.21 7.94
C SER A 20 25.08 4.73 8.30
N GLN A 21 24.05 4.05 8.78
CA GLN A 21 24.01 2.59 8.73
C GLN A 21 23.66 2.18 7.29
N ARG A 22 24.67 2.30 6.41
CA ARG A 22 24.55 2.18 4.95
C ARG A 22 24.41 0.72 4.54
N ALA A 23 23.33 0.39 3.85
CA ALA A 23 23.31 -0.81 3.02
C ALA A 23 24.02 -0.51 1.69
N MET A 24 25.35 -0.57 1.67
CA MET A 24 26.12 -0.46 0.42
C MET A 24 26.02 -1.76 -0.38
N ASN A 25 24.87 -2.08 -0.99
CA ASN A 25 24.81 -3.26 -1.85
C ASN A 25 23.69 -3.21 -2.90
N ILE A 26 24.06 -3.23 -4.17
CA ILE A 26 23.15 -3.39 -5.32
C ILE A 26 22.36 -4.70 -5.22
N LEU A 27 22.96 -5.75 -4.67
CA LEU A 27 22.27 -7.02 -4.45
C LEU A 27 21.10 -6.84 -3.49
N LYS A 28 21.27 -6.04 -2.43
CA LYS A 28 20.17 -5.71 -1.50
C LYS A 28 19.06 -4.91 -2.18
N MET A 29 19.38 -4.02 -3.11
CA MET A 29 18.37 -3.31 -3.91
C MET A 29 17.61 -4.26 -4.86
N ILE A 30 18.29 -5.23 -5.46
CA ILE A 30 17.67 -6.26 -6.31
C ILE A 30 16.82 -7.22 -5.46
N GLU A 31 17.31 -7.63 -4.29
CA GLU A 31 16.59 -8.46 -3.32
C GLU A 31 15.37 -7.72 -2.78
N PHE A 32 15.50 -6.43 -2.48
CA PHE A 32 14.40 -5.56 -2.09
C PHE A 32 13.36 -5.45 -3.19
N SER A 33 13.75 -5.32 -4.46
CA SER A 33 12.80 -5.33 -5.59
C SER A 33 12.06 -6.68 -5.71
N LYS A 34 12.73 -7.80 -5.44
CA LYS A 34 12.13 -9.15 -5.52
C LYS A 34 11.23 -9.51 -4.34
N ASP A 35 11.64 -9.12 -3.13
CA ASP A 35 10.89 -9.30 -1.89
C ASP A 35 11.07 -8.07 -0.99
N PRO A 36 10.26 -7.01 -1.20
CA PRO A 36 10.36 -5.78 -0.43
C PRO A 36 10.12 -6.02 1.06
N ARG A 37 9.30 -7.03 1.42
CA ARG A 37 9.00 -7.35 2.81
C ARG A 37 10.23 -7.92 3.50
N ALA A 38 10.89 -8.91 2.90
CA ALA A 38 12.11 -9.48 3.47
C ALA A 38 13.21 -8.41 3.57
N GLY A 39 13.41 -7.62 2.51
CA GLY A 39 14.39 -6.55 2.48
C GLY A 39 14.16 -5.48 3.55
N MET A 40 12.91 -5.07 3.79
CA MET A 40 12.55 -4.15 4.89
C MET A 40 12.82 -4.75 6.27
N LEU A 41 12.45 -6.02 6.49
CA LEU A 41 12.67 -6.69 7.78
C LEU A 41 14.15 -6.83 8.10
N GLU A 42 14.95 -7.29 7.14
CA GLU A 42 16.41 -7.41 7.30
C GLU A 42 17.07 -6.06 7.53
N SER A 43 16.64 -5.03 6.79
CA SER A 43 17.17 -3.67 6.97
C SER A 43 16.83 -3.11 8.34
N ARG A 44 15.61 -3.34 8.84
CA ARG A 44 15.22 -2.97 10.20
C ARG A 44 16.04 -3.72 11.25
N ASP A 45 16.14 -5.04 11.11
CA ASP A 45 16.85 -5.87 12.07
C ASP A 45 18.36 -5.54 12.12
N GLN A 46 18.92 -5.10 10.99
CA GLN A 46 20.33 -4.72 10.89
C GLN A 46 20.60 -3.26 11.29
N TYR A 47 19.71 -2.33 10.90
CA TYR A 47 20.00 -0.89 10.93
C TYR A 47 19.07 -0.08 11.85
N GLY A 48 18.07 -0.73 12.45
CA GLY A 48 17.07 -0.10 13.30
C GLY A 48 15.87 0.44 12.53
N ASP A 49 15.01 1.17 13.23
CA ASP A 49 13.73 1.62 12.70
C ASP A 49 13.83 2.75 11.67
N LEU A 50 15.00 3.37 11.50
CA LEU A 50 15.26 4.37 10.46
C LEU A 50 16.61 4.08 9.79
N PHE A 51 16.61 3.88 8.48
CA PHE A 51 17.80 3.51 7.72
C PHE A 51 17.84 4.12 6.33
N LEU A 52 19.03 4.11 5.72
CA LEU A 52 19.26 4.64 4.38
C LEU A 52 19.84 3.56 3.47
N LEU A 53 19.15 3.29 2.36
CA LEU A 53 19.63 2.47 1.26
C LEU A 53 20.21 3.40 0.18
N GLU A 54 21.47 3.17 -0.18
CA GLU A 54 22.17 3.94 -1.20
C GLU A 54 22.98 2.98 -2.08
N SER A 55 22.93 3.18 -3.40
CA SER A 55 23.75 2.44 -4.36
C SER A 55 24.70 3.40 -5.07
N HIS A 56 25.96 3.02 -5.23
CA HIS A 56 26.91 3.82 -6.02
C HIS A 56 26.62 3.82 -7.53
N LEU A 57 25.75 2.91 -8.00
CA LEU A 57 25.34 2.82 -9.42
C LEU A 57 23.97 3.44 -9.70
N VAL A 58 23.14 3.59 -8.66
CA VAL A 58 21.81 4.21 -8.76
C VAL A 58 21.84 5.40 -7.83
N SER A 59 21.88 6.62 -8.38
CA SER A 59 22.06 7.88 -7.62
C SER A 59 20.96 8.18 -6.60
N GLU A 60 19.93 7.34 -6.52
CA GLU A 60 18.74 7.57 -5.72
C GLU A 60 18.94 6.99 -4.31
N LYS A 61 18.78 7.86 -3.32
CA LYS A 61 18.89 7.54 -1.90
C LYS A 61 17.49 7.24 -1.37
N ILE A 62 17.31 6.08 -0.76
CA ILE A 62 16.01 5.64 -0.25
C ILE A 62 16.07 5.58 1.27
N ALA A 63 15.27 6.40 1.93
CA ALA A 63 15.06 6.30 3.38
C ALA A 63 13.98 5.24 3.65
N GLY A 64 14.32 4.24 4.46
CA GLY A 64 13.38 3.25 4.98
C GLY A 64 13.11 3.52 6.45
N PHE A 65 11.85 3.38 6.87
CA PHE A 65 11.48 3.54 8.26
C PHE A 65 10.39 2.56 8.69
N CYS A 66 10.37 2.25 9.99
CA CYS A 66 9.46 1.30 10.63
C CYS A 66 8.88 1.89 11.92
N GLY A 67 7.70 1.43 12.32
CA GLY A 67 7.12 1.74 13.62
C GLY A 67 6.17 2.95 13.61
N PRO A 68 5.29 3.03 14.63
CA PRO A 68 4.22 4.02 14.68
C PRO A 68 4.72 5.46 14.85
N GLU A 69 5.83 5.67 15.56
CA GLU A 69 6.40 7.00 15.81
C GLU A 69 6.92 7.64 14.52
N LEU A 70 7.64 6.86 13.69
CA LEU A 70 8.17 7.35 12.41
C LEU A 70 7.07 7.48 11.35
N LEU A 71 6.02 6.66 11.40
CA LEU A 71 4.82 6.86 10.59
C LEU A 71 4.12 8.18 10.93
N ALA A 72 3.95 8.49 12.22
CA ALA A 72 3.36 9.76 12.64
C ALA A 72 4.24 10.95 12.20
N ALA A 73 5.55 10.87 12.38
CA ALA A 73 6.47 11.92 11.93
C ALA A 73 6.44 12.12 10.40
N PHE A 74 6.31 11.03 9.63
CA PHE A 74 6.14 11.10 8.19
C PHE A 74 4.83 11.78 7.80
N ASP A 75 3.73 11.44 8.47
CA ASP A 75 2.42 12.07 8.25
C ASP A 75 2.45 13.57 8.60
N ASP A 76 3.12 13.98 9.68
CA ASP A 76 3.30 15.38 10.04
C ASP A 76 4.08 16.13 8.95
N LYS A 77 5.12 15.51 8.38
CA LYS A 77 5.92 16.07 7.29
C LYS A 77 5.18 16.13 5.95
N LEU A 78 4.22 15.24 5.73
CA LEU A 78 3.30 15.33 4.59
C LEU A 78 2.29 16.46 4.78
N GLN A 79 1.87 16.74 6.02
CA GLN A 79 0.92 17.82 6.33
C GLN A 79 1.59 19.20 6.26
N ASP A 80 2.83 19.33 6.72
CA ASP A 80 3.58 20.59 6.68
C ASP A 80 4.20 20.89 5.29
N GLY A 81 4.14 19.92 4.37
CA GLY A 81 4.64 20.03 3.00
C GLY A 81 6.14 19.81 2.83
N SER A 82 6.86 19.42 3.89
CA SER A 82 8.28 19.05 3.82
C SER A 82 8.52 17.77 3.00
N ILE A 83 7.51 16.89 2.97
CA ILE A 83 7.48 15.71 2.10
C ILE A 83 6.27 15.86 1.17
N VAL A 84 6.48 15.57 -0.11
CA VAL A 84 5.44 15.55 -1.15
C VAL A 84 5.36 14.17 -1.78
N ARG A 85 4.18 13.80 -2.27
CA ARG A 85 3.90 12.60 -3.07
C ARG A 85 4.24 12.81 -4.54
N GLU A 86 4.31 14.05 -5.01
CA GLU A 86 4.79 14.36 -6.35
C GLU A 86 6.16 13.69 -6.59
N GLY A 87 6.26 12.94 -7.69
CA GLY A 87 7.46 12.18 -8.03
C GLY A 87 7.65 10.85 -7.30
N ALA A 88 6.76 10.46 -6.37
CA ALA A 88 6.87 9.18 -5.65
C ALA A 88 6.60 7.94 -6.53
N PHE A 89 5.99 8.12 -7.71
CA PHE A 89 5.73 7.05 -8.66
C PHE A 89 6.59 7.19 -9.92
N PRO A 90 7.03 6.07 -10.53
CA PRO A 90 7.67 6.09 -11.85
C PRO A 90 6.82 6.83 -12.89
N SER A 91 7.47 7.62 -13.74
CA SER A 91 6.80 8.46 -14.75
C SER A 91 5.86 7.68 -15.68
N GLY A 92 6.18 6.42 -16.00
CA GLY A 92 5.30 5.56 -16.79
C GLY A 92 3.98 5.24 -16.09
N ILE A 93 3.97 5.08 -14.77
CA ILE A 93 2.74 4.86 -13.98
C ILE A 93 1.92 6.15 -13.96
N VAL A 94 2.56 7.30 -13.78
CA VAL A 94 1.90 8.61 -13.80
C VAL A 94 1.28 8.89 -15.18
N ALA A 95 1.99 8.56 -16.27
CA ALA A 95 1.48 8.72 -17.63
C ALA A 95 0.25 7.84 -17.91
N LEU A 96 0.18 6.65 -17.30
CA LEU A 96 -0.92 5.71 -17.47
C LEU A 96 -2.14 6.08 -16.62
N LEU A 97 -1.94 6.38 -15.34
CA LEU A 97 -3.01 6.56 -14.35
C LEU A 97 -3.43 8.03 -14.19
N GLY A 98 -2.58 8.97 -14.63
CA GLY A 98 -2.77 10.40 -14.43
C GLY A 98 -2.59 10.82 -12.96
N ALA A 99 -3.14 11.99 -12.63
CA ALA A 99 -3.16 12.51 -11.27
C ALA A 99 -4.12 11.69 -10.40
N ILE A 100 -3.64 10.59 -9.83
CA ILE A 100 -4.34 9.78 -8.84
C ILE A 100 -3.97 10.22 -7.42
N MET A 101 -4.78 9.86 -6.42
CA MET A 101 -4.58 10.28 -5.02
C MET A 101 -3.14 10.06 -4.49
N PRO A 102 -2.45 8.95 -4.80
CA PRO A 102 -1.06 8.76 -4.37
C PRO A 102 0.00 9.63 -5.08
N THR A 103 -0.39 10.48 -6.04
CA THR A 103 0.53 11.28 -6.88
C THR A 103 0.27 12.79 -6.78
N ILE A 104 -0.65 13.21 -5.91
CA ILE A 104 -1.05 14.60 -5.71
C ILE A 104 -0.92 14.98 -4.24
N ASP A 105 -0.73 16.27 -3.97
CA ASP A 105 -0.53 16.82 -2.63
C ASP A 105 -1.46 18.01 -2.33
N GLY A 106 -1.35 18.54 -1.12
CA GLY A 106 -2.03 19.76 -0.70
C GLY A 106 -3.56 19.69 -0.74
N GLU A 107 -4.19 20.83 -0.99
CA GLU A 107 -5.66 20.98 -0.99
C GLU A 107 -6.36 20.03 -1.95
N GLU A 108 -5.76 19.77 -3.12
CA GLU A 108 -6.34 18.86 -4.09
C GLU A 108 -6.38 17.42 -3.56
N HIS A 109 -5.29 16.95 -2.95
CA HIS A 109 -5.26 15.66 -2.27
C HIS A 109 -6.31 15.61 -1.15
N HIS A 110 -6.39 16.64 -0.30
CA HIS A 110 -7.35 16.70 0.80
C HIS A 110 -8.80 16.64 0.31
N ALA A 111 -9.15 17.40 -0.73
CA ALA A 111 -10.48 17.41 -1.30
C ALA A 111 -10.86 16.03 -1.87
N ARG A 112 -9.96 15.39 -2.63
CA ARG A 112 -10.22 14.05 -3.20
C ARG A 112 -10.29 12.97 -2.13
N LYS A 113 -9.44 13.03 -1.10
CA LYS A 113 -9.48 12.10 0.04
C LYS A 113 -10.78 12.26 0.82
N ALA A 114 -11.21 13.49 1.11
CA ALA A 114 -12.47 13.75 1.80
C ALA A 114 -13.66 13.19 1.01
N ALA A 115 -13.73 13.48 -0.30
CA ALA A 115 -14.77 12.94 -1.17
C ALA A 115 -14.79 11.40 -1.22
N ALA A 116 -13.63 10.75 -1.21
CA ALA A 116 -13.56 9.29 -1.16
C ALA A 116 -14.02 8.73 0.20
N LEU A 117 -13.66 9.38 1.31
CA LEU A 117 -14.04 8.96 2.66
C LEU A 117 -15.53 9.08 2.94
N GLU A 118 -16.26 9.95 2.24
CA GLU A 118 -17.73 10.02 2.31
C GLU A 118 -18.40 8.67 1.98
N ALA A 119 -17.79 7.87 1.10
CA ALA A 119 -18.27 6.53 0.78
C ALA A 119 -18.09 5.53 1.94
N PHE A 120 -17.26 5.84 2.93
CA PHE A 120 -16.87 4.95 4.04
C PHE A 120 -17.32 5.46 5.42
N THR A 121 -18.31 6.37 5.45
CA THR A 121 -18.93 6.78 6.72
C THR A 121 -19.70 5.62 7.38
N PRO A 122 -19.87 5.60 8.71
CA PRO A 122 -20.61 4.54 9.40
C PRO A 122 -22.00 4.28 8.79
N ALA A 123 -22.74 5.35 8.48
CA ALA A 123 -24.05 5.24 7.85
C ALA A 123 -24.02 4.58 6.46
N ARG A 124 -22.98 4.85 5.64
CA ARG A 124 -22.80 4.17 4.35
C ARG A 124 -22.42 2.71 4.53
N LEU A 125 -21.54 2.40 5.48
CA LEU A 125 -21.13 1.03 5.79
C LEU A 125 -22.31 0.18 6.25
N ASP A 126 -23.24 0.74 7.04
CA ASP A 126 -24.47 0.06 7.46
C ASP A 126 -25.38 -0.30 6.27
N LEU A 127 -25.41 0.53 5.22
CA LEU A 127 -26.13 0.22 3.98
C LEU A 127 -25.45 -0.90 3.18
N TYR A 128 -24.12 -0.98 3.23
CA TYR A 128 -23.36 -2.00 2.50
C TYR A 128 -23.37 -3.36 3.18
N ALA A 129 -23.41 -3.40 4.51
CA ALA A 129 -23.36 -4.62 5.31
C ALA A 129 -24.35 -5.73 4.85
N PRO A 130 -25.66 -5.45 4.63
CA PRO A 130 -26.59 -6.48 4.16
C PRO A 130 -26.26 -6.97 2.73
N LEU A 131 -25.84 -6.06 1.83
CA LEU A 131 -25.48 -6.41 0.45
C LEU A 131 -24.22 -7.30 0.41
N ILE A 132 -23.21 -6.95 1.21
CA ILE A 132 -21.99 -7.75 1.35
C ILE A 132 -22.35 -9.14 1.87
N ARG A 133 -23.20 -9.21 2.91
CA ARG A 133 -23.63 -10.48 3.49
C ARG A 133 -24.35 -11.35 2.45
N GLU A 134 -25.25 -10.78 1.66
CA GLU A 134 -25.94 -11.49 0.58
C GLU A 134 -24.96 -12.13 -0.40
N ILE A 135 -23.99 -11.35 -0.90
CA ILE A 135 -22.98 -11.83 -1.86
C ILE A 135 -22.13 -12.96 -1.25
N VAL A 136 -21.68 -12.79 -0.01
CA VAL A 136 -20.85 -13.79 0.68
C VAL A 136 -21.61 -15.09 0.89
N GLN A 137 -22.88 -15.02 1.32
CA GLN A 137 -23.70 -16.21 1.54
C GLN A 137 -23.99 -16.96 0.23
N ALA A 138 -24.28 -16.24 -0.86
CA ALA A 138 -24.49 -16.84 -2.16
C ALA A 138 -23.23 -17.56 -2.68
N GLU A 139 -22.05 -16.95 -2.52
CA GLU A 139 -20.77 -17.56 -2.91
C GLU A 139 -20.45 -18.79 -2.07
N HIS A 140 -20.56 -18.69 -0.74
CA HIS A 140 -20.30 -19.83 0.14
C HIS A 140 -21.24 -21.01 -0.16
N ALA A 141 -22.52 -20.75 -0.42
CA ALA A 141 -23.47 -21.78 -0.84
C ALA A 141 -23.06 -22.43 -2.17
N SER A 142 -22.61 -21.62 -3.15
CA SER A 142 -22.10 -22.12 -4.42
C SER A 142 -20.86 -23.00 -4.26
N TRP A 143 -19.91 -22.59 -3.40
CA TRP A 143 -18.69 -23.35 -3.15
C TRP A 143 -19.00 -24.69 -2.46
N ALA A 144 -19.91 -24.69 -1.49
CA ALA A 144 -20.35 -25.90 -0.81
C ALA A 144 -21.07 -26.87 -1.77
N ALA A 145 -21.94 -26.35 -2.65
CA ALA A 145 -22.66 -27.15 -3.63
C ALA A 145 -21.76 -27.76 -4.72
N ARG A 146 -20.66 -27.08 -5.08
CA ARG A 146 -19.68 -27.58 -6.07
C ARG A 146 -19.02 -28.88 -5.62
N GLY A 147 -18.75 -29.02 -4.32
CA GLY A 147 -18.01 -30.15 -3.74
C GLY A 147 -16.54 -30.24 -4.20
N GLY A 148 -15.79 -31.15 -3.57
CA GLY A 148 -14.38 -31.39 -3.89
C GLY A 148 -13.41 -30.33 -3.37
N ALA A 149 -12.17 -30.40 -3.86
CA ALA A 149 -11.12 -29.45 -3.47
C ALA A 149 -11.34 -28.09 -4.15
N ILE A 150 -11.32 -27.02 -3.36
CA ILE A 150 -11.42 -25.64 -3.82
C ILE A 150 -10.21 -24.82 -3.39
N SER A 151 -9.86 -23.79 -4.14
CA SER A 151 -8.88 -22.79 -3.72
C SER A 151 -9.61 -21.62 -3.05
N LEU A 152 -9.59 -21.58 -1.72
CA LEU A 152 -10.22 -20.50 -0.96
C LEU A 152 -9.63 -19.13 -1.32
N ALA A 153 -8.32 -19.06 -1.60
CA ALA A 153 -7.65 -17.83 -2.00
C ALA A 153 -8.18 -17.29 -3.34
N CYS A 154 -8.32 -18.15 -4.35
CA CYS A 154 -8.82 -17.73 -5.66
C CYS A 154 -10.28 -17.28 -5.59
N LEU A 155 -11.12 -18.07 -4.91
CA LEU A 155 -12.55 -17.80 -4.80
C LEU A 155 -12.83 -16.56 -3.94
N THR A 156 -12.11 -16.38 -2.84
CA THR A 156 -12.22 -15.16 -2.01
C THR A 156 -11.82 -13.92 -2.80
N ARG A 157 -10.73 -13.98 -3.57
CA ARG A 157 -10.30 -12.87 -4.43
C ARG A 157 -11.41 -12.47 -5.42
N GLU A 158 -12.03 -13.45 -6.08
CA GLU A 158 -13.14 -13.21 -7.02
C GLU A 158 -14.37 -12.60 -6.31
N MET A 159 -14.73 -13.14 -5.15
CA MET A 159 -15.83 -12.64 -4.34
C MET A 159 -15.61 -11.20 -3.89
N VAL A 160 -14.42 -10.88 -3.37
CA VAL A 160 -14.08 -9.51 -2.92
C VAL A 160 -14.13 -8.52 -4.08
N PHE A 161 -13.60 -8.88 -5.26
CA PHE A 161 -13.68 -8.04 -6.44
C PHE A 161 -15.14 -7.74 -6.83
N ARG A 162 -16.02 -8.75 -6.76
CA ARG A 162 -17.46 -8.56 -7.01
C ARG A 162 -18.12 -7.67 -5.97
N ILE A 163 -17.76 -7.80 -4.69
CA ILE A 163 -18.23 -6.92 -3.62
C ILE A 163 -17.87 -5.47 -3.96
N PHE A 164 -16.62 -5.18 -4.32
CA PHE A 164 -16.19 -3.83 -4.70
C PHE A 164 -17.00 -3.28 -5.88
N LEU A 165 -17.17 -4.07 -6.95
CA LEU A 165 -17.95 -3.67 -8.12
C LEU A 165 -19.41 -3.36 -7.79
N LYS A 166 -20.07 -4.21 -7.00
CA LYS A 166 -21.49 -4.01 -6.63
C LYS A 166 -21.66 -2.87 -5.63
N VAL A 167 -20.83 -2.81 -4.60
CA VAL A 167 -21.00 -1.90 -3.46
C VAL A 167 -20.49 -0.49 -3.75
N LEU A 168 -19.27 -0.37 -4.28
CA LEU A 168 -18.67 0.96 -4.52
C LEU A 168 -18.98 1.52 -5.91
N TYR A 169 -19.10 0.64 -6.91
CA TYR A 169 -19.26 1.06 -8.31
C TYR A 169 -20.66 0.86 -8.87
N GLY A 170 -21.58 0.20 -8.13
CA GLY A 170 -22.94 -0.08 -8.60
C GLY A 170 -23.01 -0.97 -9.85
N VAL A 171 -21.96 -1.74 -10.12
CA VAL A 171 -21.86 -2.59 -11.32
C VAL A 171 -22.43 -3.97 -11.02
N GLU A 172 -23.61 -4.26 -11.58
CA GLU A 172 -24.33 -5.53 -11.35
C GLU A 172 -24.08 -6.61 -12.42
N ARG A 173 -23.43 -6.30 -13.55
CA ARG A 173 -23.38 -7.20 -14.72
C ARG A 173 -22.26 -8.25 -14.71
N HIS A 174 -22.60 -9.42 -15.30
CA HIS A 174 -21.75 -10.60 -15.55
C HIS A 174 -20.43 -10.35 -16.32
N ASP A 175 -20.24 -9.17 -16.90
CA ASP A 175 -19.00 -8.77 -17.59
C ASP A 175 -17.86 -8.40 -16.62
N ALA A 176 -18.09 -8.40 -15.30
CA ALA A 176 -17.10 -8.11 -14.26
C ALA A 176 -15.76 -8.85 -14.45
N ASN A 177 -15.80 -10.09 -14.99
CA ASN A 177 -14.59 -10.87 -15.25
C ASN A 177 -13.60 -10.18 -16.20
N LYS A 178 -14.06 -9.32 -17.13
CA LYS A 178 -13.17 -8.60 -18.06
C LYS A 178 -12.28 -7.58 -17.34
N PHE A 179 -12.81 -6.94 -16.29
CA PHE A 179 -12.05 -5.99 -15.48
C PHE A 179 -11.11 -6.70 -14.51
N ARG A 180 -11.44 -7.94 -14.10
CA ARG A 180 -10.56 -8.75 -13.25
C ARG A 180 -9.25 -9.08 -13.94
N VAL A 181 -9.28 -9.45 -15.23
CA VAL A 181 -8.06 -9.75 -16.00
C VAL A 181 -7.12 -8.55 -16.02
N LEU A 182 -7.66 -7.35 -16.24
CA LEU A 182 -6.88 -6.11 -16.22
C LEU A 182 -6.26 -5.84 -14.84
N LEU A 183 -7.00 -6.11 -13.75
CA LEU A 183 -6.48 -5.96 -12.38
C LEU A 183 -5.40 -7.01 -12.07
N ASP A 184 -5.60 -8.26 -12.47
CA ASP A 184 -4.61 -9.32 -12.28
C ASP A 184 -3.32 -9.03 -13.07
N ASP A 185 -3.43 -8.53 -14.30
CA ASP A 185 -2.29 -8.11 -15.12
C ASP A 185 -1.54 -6.92 -14.50
N PHE A 186 -2.29 -5.93 -13.97
CA PHE A 186 -1.71 -4.80 -13.24
C PHE A 186 -0.97 -5.27 -11.97
N ILE A 187 -1.59 -6.09 -11.13
CA ILE A 187 -0.95 -6.65 -9.92
C ILE A 187 0.29 -7.47 -10.29
N ALA A 188 0.21 -8.27 -11.36
CA ALA A 188 1.34 -9.03 -11.86
C ALA A 188 2.48 -8.12 -12.37
N SER A 189 2.17 -6.97 -12.98
CA SER A 189 3.17 -5.99 -13.40
C SER A 189 3.89 -5.35 -12.22
N ILE A 190 3.18 -5.03 -11.11
CA ILE A 190 3.78 -4.49 -9.88
C ILE A 190 4.79 -5.47 -9.27
N ARG A 191 4.53 -6.78 -9.35
CA ARG A 191 5.46 -7.80 -8.85
C ARG A 191 6.70 -8.00 -9.73
N ARG A 192 6.69 -7.48 -10.96
CA ARG A 192 7.77 -7.64 -11.94
C ARG A 192 8.58 -6.37 -12.17
N SER A 193 8.07 -5.21 -11.74
CA SER A 193 8.77 -3.92 -11.69
C SER A 193 9.59 -3.79 -10.42
#